data_AF-A0A0Q9Y2D2-F1
#
_entry.id   AF-A0A0Q9Y2D2-F1
#
_cell.length_a   1.000
_cell.length_b   1.000
_cell.length_c   1.000
_cell.angle_alpha   90.00
_cell.angle_beta   90.00
_cell.angle_gamma   90.00
#
_symmetry.space_group_name_H-M   'P 1'
#
loop_
_entity.id
_entity.type
_entity.pdbx_description
1 polymer ?
#
loop_
_entity_poly.entity_id
_entity_poly.type
_entity_poly.pdbx_seq_one_letter_code
_entity_poly.pdbx_strand_id
1 'polypeptide(L)'
;MDKEKVGVKTPEYISLQFQLAGLGSRTVAFIIDNIIISIAMVIIMLVGFLLVYAISEIPFMSDAISYLFVFMIIGLFLLNYGYFVVLEFFWG
;
A
#
# COMPACT_ATOMS: atom_id res chain seq x y z
N MET A 1 10.57 -31.86 9.02
CA MET A 1 9.90 -30.54 8.92
C MET A 1 10.81 -29.49 9.55
N ASP A 2 11.89 -29.09 8.87
CA ASP A 2 12.83 -28.05 9.36
C ASP A 2 13.53 -27.39 8.15
N LYS A 3 12.89 -26.40 7.52
CA LYS A 3 13.40 -25.73 6.30
C LYS A 3 13.47 -24.20 6.40
N GLU A 4 13.44 -23.62 7.60
CA GLU A 4 13.45 -22.15 7.79
C GLU A 4 14.58 -21.67 8.71
N LYS A 5 15.77 -22.26 8.60
CA LYS A 5 16.96 -21.79 9.33
C LYS A 5 18.12 -21.62 8.36
N VAL A 6 18.42 -20.38 7.96
CA VAL A 6 19.63 -20.06 7.22
C VAL A 6 20.77 -19.99 8.24
N GLY A 7 21.56 -21.05 8.32
CA GLY A 7 22.72 -21.11 9.20
C GLY A 7 23.86 -20.28 8.63
N VAL A 8 24.01 -19.04 9.09
CA VAL A 8 25.21 -18.24 8.79
C VAL A 8 26.24 -18.55 9.88
N LYS A 9 27.38 -19.12 9.49
CA LYS A 9 28.51 -19.35 10.39
C LYS A 9 29.40 -18.12 10.37
N THR A 10 29.57 -17.47 11.51
CA THR A 10 30.61 -16.46 11.69
C THR A 10 31.98 -17.15 11.78
N PRO A 11 33.11 -16.42 11.58
CA PRO A 11 34.47 -16.97 11.68
C PRO A 11 34.76 -17.66 13.03
N GLU A 12 33.97 -17.35 14.05
CA GLU A 12 34.05 -17.87 15.42
C GLU A 12 33.30 -19.20 15.62
N TYR A 13 32.82 -19.85 14.54
CA TYR A 13 32.10 -21.13 14.55
C TYR A 13 30.77 -21.15 15.33
N ILE A 14 30.22 -19.98 15.67
CA ILE A 14 28.90 -19.87 16.29
C ILE A 14 27.85 -19.81 15.17
N SER A 15 26.91 -20.77 15.17
CA SER A 15 25.78 -20.77 14.24
C SER A 15 24.69 -19.81 14.72
N LEU A 16 24.66 -18.60 14.18
CA LEU A 16 23.52 -17.70 14.34
C LEU A 16 22.39 -18.22 13.45
N GLN A 17 21.34 -18.78 14.07
CA GLN A 17 20.14 -19.18 13.36
C GLN A 17 19.27 -17.93 13.15
N PHE A 18 19.38 -17.32 11.97
CA PHE A 18 18.41 -16.31 11.57
C PHE A 18 17.08 -17.02 11.30
N GLN A 19 16.18 -16.93 12.27
CA GLN A 19 14.78 -17.27 12.07
C GLN A 19 14.20 -16.18 11.17
N LEU A 20 14.08 -16.46 9.87
CA LEU A 20 13.23 -15.61 9.03
C LEU A 20 11.84 -15.62 9.67
N ALA A 21 11.20 -14.45 9.75
CA ALA A 21 9.80 -14.38 10.13
C ALA A 21 9.03 -15.39 9.25
N GLY A 22 8.44 -16.39 9.88
CA GLY A 22 7.81 -17.50 9.17
C GLY A 22 6.78 -16.97 8.17
N LEU A 23 6.53 -17.72 7.11
CA LEU A 23 5.64 -17.32 6.00
C LEU A 23 4.31 -16.71 6.49
N GLY A 24 3.74 -17.23 7.60
CA GLY A 24 2.52 -16.70 8.20
C GLY A 24 2.62 -15.25 8.71
N SER A 25 3.73 -14.84 9.31
CA SER A 25 3.89 -13.46 9.81
C SER A 25 3.98 -12.45 8.67
N ARG A 26 4.60 -12.82 7.54
CA ARG A 26 4.67 -11.98 6.35
C ARG A 26 3.31 -11.85 5.67
N THR A 27 2.57 -12.95 5.57
CA THR A 27 1.22 -12.94 5.01
C THR A 27 0.25 -12.10 5.83
N VAL A 28 0.31 -12.17 7.16
CA VAL A 28 -0.56 -11.37 8.04
C VAL A 28 -0.25 -9.87 7.91
N ALA A 29 1.03 -9.49 7.86
CA ALA A 29 1.42 -8.11 7.62
C ALA A 29 0.85 -7.60 6.28
N PHE A 30 1.02 -8.38 5.21
CA PHE A 30 0.49 -8.04 3.89
C PHE A 30 -1.05 -7.92 3.88
N ILE A 31 -1.77 -8.78 4.61
CA ILE A 31 -3.24 -8.68 4.73
C ILE A 31 -3.65 -7.38 5.42
N ILE A 32 -2.97 -7.01 6.50
CA ILE A 32 -3.25 -5.76 7.22
C ILE A 32 -3.03 -4.56 6.30
N ASP A 33 -1.91 -4.54 5.57
CA ASP A 33 -1.60 -3.46 4.62
C ASP A 33 -2.68 -3.35 3.53
N ASN A 34 -3.12 -4.48 2.97
CA ASN A 34 -4.20 -4.50 1.98
C ASN A 34 -5.54 -4.00 2.55
N ILE A 35 -5.86 -4.31 3.81
CA ILE A 35 -7.07 -3.79 4.47
C ILE A 35 -6.97 -2.27 4.60
N ILE A 36 -5.81 -1.75 5.03
CA ILE A 36 -5.59 -0.30 5.19
C ILE A 36 -5.70 0.42 3.84
N ILE A 37 -5.04 -0.10 2.80
CA ILE A 37 -5.09 0.46 1.44
C ILE A 37 -6.53 0.41 0.92
N SER A 38 -7.26 -0.68 1.13
CA SER A 38 -8.66 -0.82 0.71
C SER A 38 -9.56 0.21 1.39
N ILE A 39 -9.40 0.42 2.71
CA ILE A 39 -10.14 1.45 3.45
C ILE A 39 -9.81 2.84 2.90
N ALA A 40 -8.54 3.14 2.66
CA ALA A 40 -8.12 4.41 2.07
C ALA A 40 -8.72 4.64 0.67
N MET A 41 -8.78 3.60 -0.17
CA MET A 41 -9.43 3.69 -1.48
C MET A 41 -10.92 3.98 -1.38
N VAL A 42 -11.64 3.33 -0.44
CA VAL A 42 -13.06 3.60 -0.20
C VAL A 42 -13.27 5.04 0.24
N ILE A 43 -12.42 5.58 1.13
CA ILE A 43 -12.49 6.97 1.57
C ILE A 43 -12.25 7.93 0.40
N ILE A 44 -11.23 7.68 -0.43
CA ILE A 44 -10.93 8.51 -1.60
C ILE A 44 -12.10 8.52 -2.58
N MET A 45 -12.71 7.35 -2.83
CA MET A 45 -13.89 7.25 -3.70
C MET A 45 -15.09 8.01 -3.14
N LEU A 46 -15.32 7.93 -1.83
CA LEU A 46 -16.42 8.63 -1.17
C LEU A 46 -16.23 10.15 -1.24
N VAL A 47 -15.02 10.63 -0.94
CA VAL A 47 -14.66 12.06 -1.06
C VAL A 47 -14.78 12.52 -2.51
N GLY A 48 -14.28 11.72 -3.46
CA GLY A 48 -14.39 12.00 -4.89
C GLY A 48 -15.83 12.14 -5.35
N PHE A 49 -16.72 11.24 -4.92
CA PHE A 49 -18.15 11.32 -5.22
C PHE A 49 -18.79 12.58 -4.65
N LEU A 50 -18.48 12.93 -3.40
CA LEU A 50 -19.00 14.13 -2.76
C LEU A 50 -18.52 15.41 -3.46
N LEU A 51 -17.26 15.42 -3.93
CA LEU A 51 -16.72 16.53 -4.72
C LEU A 51 -17.40 16.66 -6.08
N VAL A 52 -17.64 15.54 -6.79
CA VAL A 52 -18.38 15.56 -8.07
C VAL A 52 -19.78 16.14 -7.85
N TYR A 53 -20.48 15.69 -6.81
CA TYR A 53 -21.81 16.20 -6.46
C TYR A 53 -21.76 17.73 -6.22
N ALA A 54 -20.82 18.20 -5.39
CA ALA A 54 -20.69 19.62 -5.09
C ALA A 54 -20.34 20.49 -6.31
N ILE A 55 -19.45 20.01 -7.19
CA ILE A 55 -19.05 20.75 -8.41
C ILE A 55 -20.18 20.76 -9.44
N SER A 56 -21.00 19.71 -9.49
CA SER A 56 -22.10 19.60 -10.45
C SER A 56 -23.20 20.66 -10.27
N GLU A 57 -23.34 21.22 -9.06
CA GLU A 57 -24.27 22.32 -8.78
C GLU A 57 -23.74 23.69 -9.23
N ILE A 58 -22.46 23.79 -9.61
CA ILE A 58 -21.84 25.05 -10.04
C ILE A 58 -21.90 25.16 -11.58
N PRO A 59 -22.65 26.13 -12.13
CA PRO A 59 -22.71 26.33 -13.57
C PRO A 59 -21.35 26.73 -14.15
N PHE A 60 -21.04 26.27 -15.36
CA PHE A 60 -19.77 26.47 -16.10
C PHE A 60 -18.53 25.72 -15.57
N MET A 61 -18.68 24.83 -14.58
CA MET A 61 -17.56 24.08 -14.01
C MET A 61 -17.43 22.62 -14.52
N SER A 62 -18.05 22.28 -15.66
CA SER A 62 -18.09 20.91 -16.19
C SER A 62 -16.70 20.30 -16.40
N ASP A 63 -15.73 21.11 -16.83
CA ASP A 63 -14.37 20.65 -17.10
C ASP A 63 -13.63 20.28 -15.80
N ALA A 64 -13.99 20.89 -14.66
CA ALA A 64 -13.39 20.60 -13.36
C ALA A 64 -13.64 19.16 -12.91
N ILE A 65 -14.77 18.56 -13.30
CA ILE A 65 -15.07 17.15 -13.03
C ILE A 65 -14.08 16.24 -13.77
N SER A 66 -13.74 16.57 -15.02
CA SER A 66 -12.76 15.79 -15.80
C SER A 66 -11.38 15.84 -15.16
N TYR A 67 -10.91 17.02 -14.77
CA TYR A 67 -9.63 17.17 -14.06
C TYR A 67 -9.63 16.41 -12.72
N LEU A 68 -10.74 16.46 -11.99
CA LEU A 68 -10.89 15.74 -10.72
C LEU A 68 -10.76 14.22 -10.91
N PHE A 69 -11.33 13.64 -11.96
CA PHE A 69 -11.13 12.23 -12.29
C PHE A 69 -9.66 11.90 -12.60
N VAL A 70 -8.96 12.78 -13.34
CA VAL A 70 -7.53 12.59 -13.63
C VAL A 70 -6.72 12.53 -12.33
N PHE A 71 -6.92 13.49 -11.42
CA PHE A 71 -6.23 13.48 -10.13
C PHE A 71 -6.60 12.26 -9.28
N MET A 72 -7.86 11.83 -9.29
CA MET A 72 -8.29 10.63 -8.56
C MET A 72 -7.59 9.38 -9.08
N ILE A 73 -7.53 9.18 -10.40
CA ILE A 73 -6.89 8.01 -11.00
C ILE A 73 -5.39 7.98 -10.66
N ILE A 74 -4.70 9.12 -10.80
CA ILE A 74 -3.28 9.23 -10.45
C ILE A 74 -3.08 8.98 -8.96
N GLY A 75 -3.92 9.55 -8.09
CA GLY A 75 -3.86 9.34 -6.65
C GLY A 75 -4.06 7.88 -6.24
N LEU A 76 -5.05 7.19 -6.84
CA LEU A 76 -5.30 5.78 -6.60
C LEU A 76 -4.15 4.88 -7.08
N PHE A 77 -3.56 5.21 -8.23
CA PHE A 77 -2.38 4.52 -8.74
C PHE A 77 -1.19 4.68 -7.80
N LEU A 78 -0.88 5.91 -7.39
CA LEU A 78 0.20 6.19 -6.44
C LEU A 78 -0.04 5.54 -5.07
N LEU A 79 -1.28 5.48 -4.61
CA LEU A 79 -1.60 4.81 -3.35
C LEU A 79 -1.37 3.29 -3.44
N ASN A 80 -1.77 2.65 -4.53
CA ASN A 80 -1.59 1.19 -4.69
C ASN A 80 -0.14 0.79 -4.87
N TYR A 81 0.61 1.49 -5.71
CA TYR A 81 1.99 1.09 -6.03
C TYR A 81 3.01 1.85 -5.19
N GLY A 82 2.81 3.15 -5.00
CA GLY A 82 3.73 4.01 -4.27
C GLY A 82 3.86 3.63 -2.79
N TYR A 83 2.79 3.15 -2.16
CA TYR A 83 2.87 2.66 -0.78
C TYR A 83 3.93 1.55 -0.63
N PHE A 84 3.85 0.49 -1.44
CA PHE A 84 4.80 -0.62 -1.35
C PHE A 84 6.22 -0.20 -1.77
N VAL A 85 6.36 0.60 -2.83
CA VAL A 85 7.67 1.08 -3.31
C VAL A 85 8.39 1.92 -2.24
N VAL A 86 7.67 2.83 -1.58
CA VAL A 86 8.24 3.69 -0.54
C VAL A 86 8.63 2.87 0.69
N LEU A 87 7.77 1.94 1.12
CA LEU A 87 8.10 1.09 2.26
C LEU A 87 9.29 0.18 1.99
N GLU A 88 9.39 -0.40 0.80
CA GLU A 88 10.55 -1.20 0.40
C GLU A 88 11.82 -0.35 0.30
N PHE A 89 11.72 0.90 -0.14
CA PHE A 89 12.88 1.80 -0.15
C PHE A 89 13.41 2.15 1.26
N PHE A 90 12.52 2.30 2.25
CA PHE A 90 12.92 2.65 3.62
C PHE A 90 13.26 1.45 4.51
N TRP A 91 12.65 0.29 4.26
CA TRP A 91 12.76 -0.91 5.11
C TRP A 91 13.31 -2.16 4.41
N GLY A 92 13.62 -2.09 3.11
CA GLY A 92 14.35 -3.12 2.37
C GLY A 92 15.87 -3.04 2.60
#